data_AF-D5EAM4-F1
#
_entry.id   AF-D5EAM4-F1
#
_cell.length_a   1.000
_cell.length_b   1.000
_cell.length_c   1.000
_cell.angle_alpha   90.00
_cell.angle_beta   90.00
_cell.angle_gamma   90.00
#
_symmetry.space_group_name_H-M   'P 1'
#
loop_
_entity.id
_entity.type
_entity.pdbx_description
1 polymer ?
#
loop_
_entity_poly.entity_id
_entity_poly.type
_entity_poly.pdbx_seq_one_letter_code
_entity_poly.pdbx_strand_id
1 'polypeptide(L)' 'MDENTLNRTKSAIDALIDVQQLWIDNVPEYNLSDQDLVKLKKRLKRAMDNVQKIYNENEDKMVNAEEILKKKRSPE' A
#
# COMPACT_ATOMS: atom_id res chain seq x y z
N MET A 1 1.35 -16.00 -6.89
CA MET A 1 0.73 -14.96 -6.05
C MET A 1 -0.57 -15.55 -5.55
N ASP A 2 -0.75 -15.65 -4.24
CA ASP A 2 -1.93 -16.31 -3.66
C ASP A 2 -3.12 -15.32 -3.57
N GLU A 3 -4.31 -15.88 -3.36
CA GLU A 3 -5.56 -15.11 -3.24
C GLU A 3 -5.49 -14.07 -2.11
N ASN A 4 -4.75 -14.38 -1.03
CA ASN A 4 -4.52 -13.45 0.07
C ASN A 4 -3.77 -12.20 -0.36
N THR A 5 -2.68 -12.34 -1.13
CA THR A 5 -1.92 -11.20 -1.66
C THR A 5 -2.79 -10.32 -2.55
N LEU A 6 -3.64 -10.93 -3.39
CA LEU A 6 -4.58 -10.20 -4.25
C LEU A 6 -5.61 -9.41 -3.41
N ASN A 7 -6.21 -10.07 -2.42
CA ASN A 7 -7.22 -9.46 -1.55
C ASN A 7 -6.66 -8.33 -0.68
N ARG A 8 -5.43 -8.48 -0.16
CA ARG A 8 -4.72 -7.42 0.54
C ARG A 8 -4.42 -6.23 -0.37
N THR A 9 -3.97 -6.50 -1.60
CA THR A 9 -3.69 -5.46 -2.60
C THR A 9 -4.95 -4.65 -2.89
N LYS A 10 -6.06 -5.34 -3.18
CA LYS A 10 -7.35 -4.68 -3.39
C LYS A 10 -7.76 -3.83 -2.18
N SER A 11 -7.67 -4.39 -0.97
CA SER A 11 -8.02 -3.66 0.26
C SER A 11 -7.16 -2.42 0.52
N ALA A 12 -5.86 -2.47 0.14
CA ALA A 12 -4.98 -1.32 0.26
C ALA A 12 -5.36 -0.21 -0.74
N ILE A 13 -5.64 -0.60 -1.99
CA ILE A 13 -6.08 0.32 -3.06
C ILE A 13 -7.40 0.98 -2.68
N ASP A 14 -8.40 0.20 -2.29
CA ASP A 14 -9.72 0.72 -1.89
C ASP A 14 -9.58 1.75 -0.75
N ALA A 15 -8.70 1.49 0.22
CA ALA A 15 -8.44 2.44 1.31
C ALA A 15 -7.74 3.73 0.84
N LEU A 16 -6.86 3.66 -0.15
CA LEU A 16 -6.20 4.84 -0.72
C LEU A 16 -7.15 5.67 -1.60
N ILE A 17 -8.08 5.01 -2.31
CA ILE A 17 -9.17 5.68 -3.04
C ILE A 17 -10.04 6.47 -2.06
N ASP A 18 -10.43 5.87 -0.93
CA ASP A 18 -11.19 6.58 0.12
C ASP A 18 -10.43 7.81 0.66
N VAL A 19 -9.10 7.70 0.82
CA VAL A 19 -8.26 8.83 1.24
C VAL A 19 -8.25 9.94 0.18
N GLN A 20 -8.09 9.58 -1.09
CA GLN A 20 -8.12 10.56 -2.18
C GLN A 20 -9.46 11.28 -2.23
N GLN A 21 -10.57 10.55 -2.12
CA GLN A 21 -11.91 11.13 -2.13
C GLN A 21 -12.09 12.11 -0.97
N LEU A 22 -11.61 11.77 0.23
CA LEU A 22 -11.67 12.66 1.39
C LEU A 22 -10.99 14.01 1.11
N TRP A 23 -9.86 14.03 0.41
CA TRP A 23 -9.19 15.28 0.04
C TRP A 23 -9.93 16.05 -1.04
N ILE A 24 -10.47 15.35 -2.05
CA ILE A 24 -11.28 15.97 -3.12
C ILE A 24 -12.51 16.66 -2.52
N ASP A 25 -13.18 16.02 -1.56
CA ASP A 25 -14.39 16.55 -0.91
C ASP A 25 -14.13 17.81 -0.06
N ASN A 26 -12.86 18.11 0.24
CA ASN A 26 -12.45 19.25 1.05
C ASN A 26 -11.67 20.30 0.25
N VAL A 27 -11.77 20.30 -1.08
CA VAL A 27 -11.25 21.35 -1.95
C VAL A 27 -12.08 22.64 -1.82
N PRO A 28 -11.47 23.83 -1.92
CA PRO A 28 -10.04 24.08 -2.15
C PRO A 28 -9.18 24.20 -0.88
N GLU A 29 -9.79 24.26 0.30
CA GLU A 29 -9.06 24.57 1.54
C GLU A 29 -8.22 23.40 2.05
N TYR A 30 -8.54 22.16 1.63
CA TYR A 30 -7.98 20.91 2.14
C TYR A 30 -8.01 20.80 3.66
N ASN A 31 -8.99 21.45 4.30
CA ASN A 31 -9.11 21.46 5.74
C ASN A 31 -10.08 20.37 6.18
N LEU A 32 -9.58 19.36 6.87
CA LEU A 32 -10.40 18.25 7.35
C LEU A 32 -10.97 18.55 8.73
N SER A 33 -12.25 18.25 8.93
CA SER A 33 -12.85 18.24 10.27
C SER A 33 -12.18 17.19 11.17
N ASP A 34 -12.33 17.32 12.50
CA ASP A 34 -11.86 16.29 13.45
C ASP A 34 -12.40 14.89 13.11
N GLN A 35 -13.65 14.82 12.65
CA GLN A 35 -14.26 13.56 12.23
C GLN A 35 -13.58 13.00 10.98
N ASP A 36 -13.23 13.85 10.01
CA ASP A 36 -12.55 13.44 8.79
C ASP A 36 -11.09 13.07 9.05
N LEU A 37 -10.41 13.73 9.98
CA LEU A 37 -9.08 13.33 10.47
C LEU A 37 -9.09 11.92 11.07
N VAL A 38 -10.14 11.57 11.83
CA VAL A 38 -10.32 10.21 12.36
C VAL A 38 -10.55 9.20 11.22
N LYS A 39 -11.34 9.55 10.19
CA LYS A 39 -11.53 8.70 9.01
C LYS A 39 -10.20 8.51 8.27
N LEU A 40 -9.48 9.60 7.99
CA LEU A 40 -8.19 9.60 7.33
C LEU A 40 -7.20 8.66 8.03
N LYS A 41 -7.06 8.80 9.35
CA LYS A 41 -6.19 7.94 10.16
C LYS A 41 -6.54 6.46 10.01
N LYS A 42 -7.83 6.10 10.05
CA LYS A 42 -8.27 4.70 9.91
C LYS A 42 -7.97 4.15 8.52
N ARG A 43 -8.23 4.93 7.46
CA ARG A 43 -7.99 4.50 6.07
C ARG A 43 -6.51 4.35 5.76
N LEU A 44 -5.69 5.33 6.17
CA LEU A 44 -4.23 5.24 6.04
C LEU A 44 -3.66 4.05 6.80
N LYS A 45 -4.10 3.82 8.04
CA LYS A 45 -3.66 2.64 8.80
C LYS A 45 -4.01 1.34 8.08
N ARG A 46 -5.24 1.20 7.55
CA ARG A 46 -5.65 0.03 6.78
C ARG A 46 -4.79 -0.17 5.53
N ALA A 47 -4.47 0.89 4.81
CA ALA A 47 -3.61 0.82 3.63
C ALA A 47 -2.20 0.32 4.01
N MET A 48 -1.58 0.96 5.01
CA MET A 48 -0.25 0.58 5.50
C MET A 48 -0.21 -0.87 6.00
N ASP A 49 -1.19 -1.30 6.81
CA ASP A 49 -1.22 -2.66 7.36
C ASP A 49 -1.30 -3.72 6.25
N ASN A 50 -2.02 -3.45 5.14
CA ASN A 50 -2.10 -4.37 4.02
C ASN A 50 -0.81 -4.37 3.18
N VAL A 51 -0.26 -3.19 2.88
CA VAL A 51 1.01 -3.06 2.14
C VAL A 51 2.15 -3.74 2.90
N GLN A 52 2.25 -3.51 4.21
CA GLN A 52 3.29 -4.11 5.04
C GLN A 52 3.21 -5.63 5.04
N LYS A 53 2.00 -6.20 5.12
CA LYS A 53 1.81 -7.65 5.07
C LYS A 53 2.20 -8.21 3.71
N ILE A 54 1.81 -7.56 2.61
CA ILE A 54 2.22 -7.96 1.27
C ILE A 54 3.75 -7.97 1.15
N TYR A 55 4.42 -6.90 1.62
CA TYR A 55 5.87 -6.81 1.60
C TYR A 55 6.52 -7.95 2.39
N ASN A 56 6.17 -8.10 3.66
CA ASN A 56 6.76 -9.10 4.55
C ASN A 56 6.52 -10.53 4.07
N GLU A 57 5.31 -10.84 3.58
CA GLU A 57 4.95 -12.18 3.08
C GLU A 57 5.70 -12.53 1.78
N ASN A 58 6.29 -11.55 1.08
CA ASN A 58 6.98 -11.75 -0.20
C ASN A 58 8.47 -11.33 -0.17
N GLU A 59 9.00 -10.88 0.96
CA GLU A 59 10.34 -10.30 1.08
C GLU A 59 11.43 -11.25 0.56
N ASP A 60 11.49 -12.48 1.08
CA ASP A 60 12.49 -13.48 0.67
C ASP A 60 12.48 -13.74 -0.85
N LYS A 61 11.28 -13.78 -1.44
CA LYS A 61 11.12 -14.01 -2.89
C LYS A 61 11.63 -12.82 -3.69
N MET A 62 11.37 -11.60 -3.22
CA MET A 62 11.85 -10.38 -3.85
C MET A 62 13.37 -10.27 -3.74
N VAL A 63 13.94 -10.52 -2.55
CA VAL A 63 15.39 -10.53 -2.32
C VAL A 63 16.10 -11.55 -3.22
N ASN A 64 15.61 -12.80 -3.25
CA ASN A 64 16.18 -13.83 -4.12
C ASN A 64 16.08 -13.45 -5.62
N ALA A 65 14.96 -12.84 -6.03
CA ALA A 65 14.83 -12.35 -7.41
C ALA A 65 15.86 -11.25 -7.73
N GLU A 66 16.12 -10.32 -6.81
CA GLU A 66 17.16 -9.31 -6.96
C GLU A 66 18.55 -9.92 -7.10
N GLU A 67 18.90 -10.92 -6.27
CA GLU A 67 20.19 -11.60 -6.33
C GLU A 67 20.40 -12.34 -7.66
N ILE A 68 19.38 -13.04 -8.16
CA ILE A 68 19.43 -13.71 -9.46
C ILE A 68 19.68 -12.70 -10.58
N LEU A 69 19.00 -11.55 -10.55
CA LEU A 69 19.18 -10.49 -11.55
C LEU A 69 20.56 -9.84 -11.48
N LYS A 70 21.14 -9.69 -10.27
CA LYS A 70 22.52 -9.21 -10.09
C LYS A 70 23.52 -10.17 -10.76
N LYS A 71 23.42 -11.48 -10.50
CA LYS A 71 24.29 -12.50 -11.11
C LYS A 71 24.19 -12.52 -12.64
N LYS A 72 22.99 -12.34 -13.21
CA LYS A 72 22.80 -12.27 -14.67
C LYS A 72 23.42 -11.04 -15.33
N ARG A 73 23.60 -9.94 -14.60
CA ARG A 73 24.17 -8.67 -15.10
C ARG A 73 25.69 -8.57 -14.93
N SER A 74 26.28 -9.50 -14.19
CA SER A 74 27.73 -9.66 -14.05
C SER A 74 28.15 -11.03 -14.59
N PRO A 75 28.12 -11.24 -15.93
CA PRO A 75 28.70 -12.43 -16.50
C PRO A 75 30.23 -12.35 -16.29
N GLU A 76 30.76 -13.32 -15.53
CA GLU A 76 32.19 -13.65 -15.57
C GLU A 76 32.59 -14.14 -16.97
#